data_AF-A0A920KYJ7-F1
#
_entry.id   AF-A0A920KYJ7-F1
#
_cell.length_a   1.000
_cell.length_b   1.000
_cell.length_c   1.000
_cell.angle_alpha   90.00
_cell.angle_beta   90.00
_cell.angle_gamma   90.00
#
_symmetry.space_group_name_H-M   'P 1'
#
loop_
_entity.id
_entity.type
_entity.pdbx_description
1 polymer ?
#
loop_
_entity_poly.entity_id
_entity_poly.type
_entity_poly.pdbx_seq_one_letter_code
_entity_poly.pdbx_strand_id
1 'polypeptide(L)' 'MVASVESCVPKLDDMQDETSRQGLSRALEYMGLEQGMAITDIKPDAIFIGSCTNLG' A
#
# COMPACT_ATOMS: atom_id res chain seq x y z
N MET A 1 -3.20 -6.05 -2.52
CA MET A 1 -3.90 -5.18 -1.55
C MET A 1 -4.63 -4.09 -2.30
N VAL A 2 -5.78 -3.66 -1.80
CA VAL A 2 -6.52 -2.48 -2.27
C VAL A 2 -6.65 -1.57 -1.05
N ALA A 3 -6.40 -0.28 -1.21
CA ALA A 3 -6.49 0.70 -0.15
C ALA A 3 -7.37 1.87 -0.60
N SER A 4 -8.10 2.47 0.34
CA SER A 4 -8.82 3.72 0.08
C SER A 4 -7.82 4.87 -0.08
N VAL A 5 -8.12 5.86 -0.91
CA VAL A 5 -7.30 7.08 -1.06
C VAL A 5 -7.21 7.87 0.25
N GLU A 6 -8.23 7.74 1.12
CA GLU A 6 -8.27 8.42 2.41
C GLU A 6 -7.50 7.68 3.52
N SER A 7 -6.90 6.52 3.20
CA SER A 7 -6.19 5.71 4.19
C SER A 7 -4.71 6.09 4.32
N CYS A 8 -4.01 5.42 5.24
CA CYS A 8 -2.57 5.53 5.43
C CYS A 8 -1.86 4.22 5.03
N VAL A 9 -0.58 4.33 4.68
CA VAL A 9 0.32 3.18 4.49
C VAL A 9 0.33 2.33 5.79
N PRO A 10 0.11 1.01 5.70
CA PRO A 10 0.01 0.16 6.88
C PRO A 10 1.34 0.04 7.62
N LYS A 11 1.27 -0.27 8.91
CA LYS A 11 2.43 -0.53 9.76
C LYS A 11 2.72 -2.02 9.86
N LEU A 12 3.97 -2.37 10.12
CA LEU A 12 4.40 -3.76 10.36
C LEU A 12 3.72 -4.36 11.59
N ASP A 13 3.39 -3.51 12.56
CA ASP A 13 2.67 -3.89 13.79
C ASP A 13 1.19 -4.21 13.52
N ASP A 14 0.63 -3.76 12.39
CA ASP A 14 -0.74 -4.08 11.99
C ASP A 14 -0.85 -5.50 11.40
N MET A 15 0.29 -6.14 11.08
CA MET A 15 0.33 -7.46 10.46
C MET A 15 0.29 -8.58 11.51
N GLN A 16 -0.69 -9.47 11.38
CA GLN A 16 -0.94 -10.55 12.33
C GLN A 16 0.09 -11.68 12.25
N ASP A 17 0.59 -11.98 11.05
CA ASP A 17 1.54 -13.06 10.82
C ASP A 17 2.88 -12.55 10.23
N GLU A 18 3.92 -13.35 10.45
CA GLU A 18 5.29 -13.00 10.06
C GLU A 18 5.47 -12.94 8.54
N THR A 19 4.71 -13.73 7.77
CA THR A 19 4.81 -13.72 6.31
C THR A 19 4.27 -12.41 5.75
N SER A 20 3.11 -11.97 6.24
CA SER A 20 2.53 -10.67 5.89
C SER A 20 3.45 -9.52 6.30
N ARG A 21 4.07 -9.60 7.50
CA ARG A 21 5.03 -8.60 7.98
C ARG A 21 6.26 -8.49 7.07
N GLN A 22 6.86 -9.62 6.69
CA GLN A 22 7.99 -9.63 5.76
C GLN A 22 7.61 -9.14 4.36
N GLY A 23 6.43 -9.52 3.88
CA GLY A 23 5.89 -9.03 2.62
C GLY A 23 5.71 -7.51 2.62
N LEU A 24 5.13 -6.96 3.69
CA LEU A 24 4.95 -5.52 3.85
C LEU A 24 6.31 -4.81 3.97
N SER A 25 7.25 -5.33 4.74
CA SER A 25 8.59 -4.75 4.90
C SER A 25 9.30 -4.59 3.54
N ARG A 26 9.31 -5.65 2.73
CA ARG A 26 9.89 -5.61 1.38
C ARG A 26 9.15 -4.64 0.45
N ALA A 27 7.82 -4.58 0.55
CA ALA A 27 7.03 -3.65 -0.25
C ALA A 27 7.33 -2.18 0.10
N LEU A 28 7.46 -1.86 1.39
CA LEU A 28 7.82 -0.52 1.85
C LEU A 28 9.20 -0.12 1.36
N GLU A 29 10.18 -1.02 1.46
CA GLU A 29 11.54 -0.81 0.96
C GLU A 29 11.55 -0.59 -0.56
N TYR A 30 10.85 -1.44 -1.31
CA TYR A 30 10.78 -1.36 -2.77
C TYR A 30 10.07 -0.08 -3.26
N MET A 31 8.97 0.30 -2.60
CA MET A 31 8.17 1.46 -2.97
C MET A 31 8.74 2.78 -2.41
N GLY A 32 9.70 2.71 -1.47
CA GLY A 32 10.24 3.87 -0.78
C GLY A 32 9.21 4.59 0.10
N LEU A 33 8.29 3.84 0.70
CA LEU A 33 7.18 4.39 1.50
C LEU A 33 7.42 4.22 3.00
N GLU A 34 6.91 5.19 3.77
CA GLU A 34 6.99 5.17 5.23
C GLU A 34 5.69 4.66 5.87
N GLN A 35 5.83 3.93 6.98
CA GLN A 35 4.70 3.39 7.75
C GLN A 35 3.84 4.53 8.32
N GLY A 36 2.53 4.48 8.09
CA GLY A 36 1.57 5.49 8.56
C GLY A 36 1.49 6.76 7.70
N MET A 37 2.28 6.87 6.63
CA MET A 37 2.18 7.97 5.65
C MET A 37 0.76 8.02 5.05
N ALA A 38 0.17 9.20 4.89
CA ALA A 38 -1.13 9.29 4.21
C ALA A 38 -0.97 8.94 2.72
N ILE A 39 -1.91 8.19 2.16
CA ILE A 39 -1.86 7.82 0.73
C ILE A 39 -1.87 9.08 -0.17
N THR A 40 -2.53 10.15 0.27
CA THR A 40 -2.56 11.46 -0.43
C THR A 40 -1.20 12.17 -0.47
N ASP A 41 -0.27 11.82 0.41
CA ASP A 41 1.07 12.43 0.45
C ASP A 41 2.04 11.76 -0.52
N ILE A 42 1.67 10.59 -1.06
CA ILE A 42 2.46 9.87 -2.06
C ILE A 42 2.41 10.66 -3.37
N LYS A 43 3.58 11.02 -3.89
CA LYS A 43 3.71 11.70 -5.18
C LYS A 43 4.04 10.67 -6.27
N PRO A 44 3.06 10.24 -7.08
CA PRO A 44 3.33 9.28 -8.15
C PRO A 44 4.03 9.96 -9.33
N ASP A 45 5.10 9.35 -9.83
CA ASP A 45 5.77 9.78 -11.07
C ASP A 45 5.02 9.29 -12.32
N ALA A 46 4.41 8.11 -12.23
CA ALA A 46 3.65 7.48 -13.31
C ALA A 46 2.43 6.75 -12.73
N ILE A 47 1.29 6.86 -13.41
CA ILE A 47 0.03 6.24 -12.98
C ILE A 47 -0.49 5.36 -14.11
N PHE A 48 -0.75 4.09 -13.80
CA PHE A 48 -1.51 3.19 -14.66
C PHE A 48 -2.94 3.05 -14.13
N ILE A 49 -3.93 3.36 -14.96
CA ILE A 49 -5.35 3.24 -14.60
C ILE A 49 -5.91 2.02 -15.29
N GLY A 50 -6.08 0.94 -14.53
CA GLY A 50 -6.79 -0.26 -14.96
C GLY A 50 -8.25 -0.20 -14.53
N SER A 51 -9.18 -0.41 -15.47
CA SER A 51 -10.59 -0.60 -15.13
C SER A 51 -10.81 -2.04 -14.67
N CYS A 52 -10.95 -2.25 -13.37
CA CYS A 52 -11.60 -3.44 -12.87
C CYS A 52 -13.09 -3.31 -13.21
N THR A 53 -13.52 -3.76 -14.38
CA THR A 53 -14.95 -3.98 -14.61
C THR A 53 -15.36 -5.10 -13.69
N ASN A 54 -15.90 -4.74 -12.53
CA ASN A 54 -16.56 -5.67 -11.64
C ASN A 54 -17.90 -6.03 -12.31
N LEU A 55 -17.83 -6.91 -13.32
CA LEU A 55 -18.98 -7.50 -13.99
C LEU A 55 -19.59 -8.53 -13.03
N GLY A 56 -20.33 -8.00 -12.04
CA GLY A 56 -21.28 -8.73 -11.20
C GLY A 56 -22.68 -8.37 -11.60
#